data_AF-A0AAV5WYD1-F1
#
_entry.id   AF-A0AAV5WYD1-F1
#
_cell.length_a   1.000
_cell.length_b   1.000
_cell.length_c   1.000
_cell.angle_alpha   90.00
_cell.angle_beta   90.00
_cell.angle_gamma   90.00
#
_symmetry.space_group_name_H-M   'P 1'
#
loop_
_entity.id
_entity.type
_entity.pdbx_description
1 polymer ?
#
loop_
_entity_poly.entity_id
_entity_poly.type
_entity_poly.pdbx_seq_one_letter_code
_entity_poly.pdbx_strand_id
1 'polypeptide(L)'
;LLTAKNRPSLCSFRSAIFDLPDRREMLSKSSAELFGFWLLFACLVVVRYLGLVEFYLERFRDTTGDLANFSTPFNLTQFDAQRMINFTYLPASFAENCNLGSKHHLRLLVLVLSSVENFESRNSIRNLWADPAQSRGLREGKAKVYFLVGNGMNATEQLKTEIKKYDDIIVTDTPDNYMNLVYKVFTILHIAADLCPSSFVLKVDEDVVFNIDRFIAGIHTTFFPEKADVYCRVWHKMQPKRNATHKWYISVEQFAGDAYPNFCSGSSYVLTRQAARKLLNYTHLAHDIQVIVIIRRFHIFKISLDFLDK
;
A
#
# COMPACT_ATOMS: atom_id res chain seq x y z
N LEU A 1 -38.24 23.46 42.10
CA LEU A 1 -37.09 24.37 41.84
C LEU A 1 -35.99 24.04 42.86
N LEU A 2 -35.48 22.82 42.97
CA LEU A 2 -34.57 22.06 42.10
C LEU A 2 -33.20 22.73 41.86
N THR A 3 -32.27 22.54 42.79
CA THR A 3 -30.83 22.47 42.49
C THR A 3 -30.14 21.43 43.38
N ALA A 4 -29.35 20.60 42.72
CA ALA A 4 -28.80 19.33 43.18
C ALA A 4 -27.65 19.47 44.19
N LYS A 5 -27.60 18.55 45.15
CA LYS A 5 -26.46 18.34 46.06
C LYS A 5 -26.06 16.86 46.01
N ASN A 6 -24.73 16.65 45.99
CA ASN A 6 -23.96 15.47 46.38
C ASN A 6 -23.43 14.52 45.26
N ARG A 7 -22.11 14.70 45.01
CA ARG A 7 -21.09 13.76 44.47
C ARG A 7 -20.98 12.48 45.34
N PRO A 8 -20.42 11.32 44.88
CA PRO A 8 -18.94 11.15 44.73
C PRO A 8 -18.41 10.14 43.66
N SER A 9 -17.11 10.33 43.38
CA SER A 9 -16.04 9.37 43.01
C SER A 9 -16.23 8.37 41.85
N LEU A 10 -15.36 8.53 40.84
CA LEU A 10 -14.97 7.48 39.90
C LEU A 10 -14.38 6.27 40.66
N CYS A 11 -15.08 5.14 40.59
CA CYS A 11 -14.55 3.82 40.91
C CYS A 11 -14.48 2.99 39.62
N SER A 12 -13.28 2.50 39.31
CA SER A 12 -12.99 1.18 38.74
C SER A 12 -13.88 0.67 37.57
N PHE A 13 -13.37 0.81 36.34
CA PHE A 13 -13.76 -0.11 35.26
C PHE A 13 -13.06 -1.46 35.47
N ARG A 14 -13.66 -2.32 36.30
CA ARG A 14 -13.44 -3.77 36.25
C ARG A 14 -14.26 -4.34 35.10
N SER A 15 -13.62 -5.20 34.32
CA SER A 15 -14.16 -6.08 33.28
C SER A 15 -15.63 -6.48 33.47
N ALA A 16 -16.51 -5.97 32.61
CA ALA A 16 -17.79 -6.63 32.33
C ALA A 16 -17.50 -7.77 31.34
N ILE A 17 -17.19 -8.94 31.90
CA ILE A 17 -17.31 -10.21 31.18
C ILE A 17 -18.79 -10.34 30.86
N PHE A 18 -19.15 -10.34 29.57
CA PHE A 18 -20.46 -10.79 29.15
C PHE A 18 -20.53 -12.28 29.49
N ASP A 19 -21.28 -12.62 30.54
CA ASP A 19 -21.65 -14.01 30.83
C ASP A 19 -22.38 -14.58 29.62
N LEU A 20 -21.71 -15.51 28.94
CA LEU A 20 -22.34 -16.37 27.94
C LEU A 20 -23.29 -17.32 28.70
N PRO A 21 -24.53 -17.51 28.25
CA PRO A 21 -25.48 -18.39 28.94
C PRO A 21 -24.95 -19.83 28.97
N ASP A 22 -25.16 -20.49 30.09
CA ASP A 22 -24.71 -21.85 30.34
C ASP A 22 -25.31 -22.83 29.30
N ARG A 23 -24.54 -23.86 28.94
CA ARG A 23 -24.83 -24.79 27.82
C ARG A 23 -26.19 -25.51 27.96
N ARG A 24 -26.78 -25.52 29.16
CA ARG A 24 -28.11 -26.08 29.45
C ARG A 24 -29.26 -25.15 29.07
N GLU A 25 -29.07 -23.83 29.03
CA GLU A 25 -30.11 -22.87 28.63
C GLU A 25 -30.27 -22.73 27.10
N MET A 26 -29.26 -23.12 26.32
CA MET A 26 -29.35 -23.12 24.85
C MET A 26 -30.23 -24.25 24.29
N LEU A 27 -30.48 -25.31 25.07
CA LEU A 27 -31.25 -26.48 24.63
C LEU A 27 -32.77 -26.35 24.82
N SER A 28 -33.26 -25.27 25.44
CA SER A 28 -34.70 -25.02 25.64
C SER A 28 -35.29 -23.95 24.72
N LYS A 29 -34.49 -23.30 23.88
CA LYS A 29 -34.95 -22.21 23.00
C LYS A 29 -35.45 -22.74 21.66
N SER A 30 -36.59 -22.21 21.22
CA SER A 30 -37.19 -22.60 19.93
C SER A 30 -36.28 -22.24 18.76
N SER A 31 -36.40 -22.98 17.64
CA SER A 31 -35.60 -22.78 16.42
C SER A 31 -35.66 -21.35 15.87
N ALA A 32 -36.76 -20.62 16.12
CA ALA A 32 -36.91 -19.23 15.70
C ALA A 32 -36.03 -18.25 16.49
N GLU A 33 -35.80 -18.49 17.79
CA GLU A 33 -34.94 -17.63 18.61
C GLU A 33 -33.47 -17.82 18.26
N LEU A 34 -33.04 -19.07 18.04
CA LEU A 34 -31.69 -19.38 17.58
C LEU A 34 -31.39 -18.77 16.20
N PHE A 35 -32.38 -18.73 15.31
CA PHE A 35 -32.27 -18.08 14.01
C PHE A 35 -32.17 -16.54 14.14
N GLY A 36 -32.93 -15.94 15.06
CA GLY A 36 -32.83 -14.51 15.38
C GLY A 36 -31.46 -14.10 15.92
N PHE A 37 -30.87 -14.91 16.81
CA PHE A 37 -29.51 -14.69 17.31
C PHE A 37 -28.46 -14.86 16.19
N TRP A 38 -28.64 -15.83 15.29
CA TRP A 38 -27.76 -15.99 14.13
C TRP A 38 -27.85 -14.83 13.15
N LEU A 39 -29.06 -14.31 12.88
CA LEU A 39 -29.25 -13.13 12.04
C LEU A 39 -28.67 -11.88 12.67
N LEU A 40 -28.86 -11.66 13.98
CA LEU A 40 -28.25 -10.54 14.70
C LEU A 40 -26.73 -10.65 14.75
N PHE A 41 -26.18 -11.85 14.99
CA PHE A 41 -24.74 -12.07 14.97
C PHE A 41 -24.17 -11.89 13.56
N ALA A 42 -24.81 -12.43 12.52
CA ALA A 42 -24.44 -12.21 11.14
C ALA A 42 -24.54 -10.72 10.77
N CYS A 43 -25.57 -10.01 11.23
CA CYS A 43 -25.75 -8.58 10.99
C CYS A 43 -24.70 -7.75 11.74
N LEU A 44 -24.33 -8.11 12.98
CA LEU A 44 -23.26 -7.45 13.72
C LEU A 44 -21.87 -7.76 13.15
N VAL A 45 -21.64 -8.97 12.64
CA VAL A 45 -20.44 -9.32 11.89
C VAL A 45 -20.40 -8.54 10.59
N VAL A 46 -21.49 -8.45 9.83
CA VAL A 46 -21.60 -7.67 8.58
C VAL A 46 -21.48 -6.17 8.85
N VAL A 47 -22.04 -5.62 9.93
CA VAL A 47 -21.89 -4.21 10.32
C VAL A 47 -20.47 -3.93 10.83
N ARG A 48 -19.83 -4.87 11.55
CA ARG A 48 -18.38 -4.78 11.83
C ARG A 48 -17.55 -4.91 10.56
N TYR A 49 -17.89 -5.79 9.62
CA TYR A 49 -17.13 -6.02 8.39
C TYR A 49 -17.28 -4.85 7.41
N LEU A 50 -18.48 -4.29 7.29
CA LEU A 50 -18.78 -3.10 6.48
C LEU A 50 -18.30 -1.81 7.16
N GLY A 51 -18.27 -1.75 8.49
CA GLY A 51 -17.81 -0.61 9.27
C GLY A 51 -16.30 -0.58 9.56
N LEU A 52 -15.58 -1.71 9.46
CA LEU A 52 -14.13 -1.79 9.71
C LEU A 52 -13.27 -1.71 8.44
N VAL A 53 -13.87 -1.69 7.25
CA VAL A 53 -13.13 -1.44 6.00
C VAL A 53 -13.43 -0.03 5.49
N GLU A 54 -13.44 0.95 6.39
CA GLU A 54 -13.02 2.29 6.02
C GLU A 54 -11.49 2.31 6.03
N PHE A 55 -10.90 1.96 4.90
CA PHE A 55 -9.51 2.29 4.60
C PHE A 55 -9.40 3.81 4.59
N TYR A 56 -9.08 4.41 5.74
CA TYR A 56 -8.72 5.82 5.84
C TYR A 56 -7.36 5.98 5.17
N LEU A 57 -7.38 6.27 3.87
CA LEU A 57 -6.22 6.87 3.20
C LEU A 57 -6.14 8.30 3.72
N GLU A 58 -5.18 8.54 4.60
CA GLU A 58 -4.87 9.88 5.08
C GLU A 58 -4.02 10.59 4.02
N ARG A 59 -4.29 11.88 3.83
CA ARG A 59 -3.42 12.75 3.04
C ARG A 59 -2.22 13.09 3.90
N PHE A 60 -1.04 12.63 3.50
CA PHE A 60 0.19 12.96 4.22
C PHE A 60 0.74 14.33 3.75
N ARG A 61 0.72 15.32 4.64
CA ARG A 61 1.39 16.63 4.46
C ARG A 61 2.28 16.88 5.68
N ASP A 62 3.58 17.05 5.46
CA ASP A 62 4.53 17.32 6.54
C ASP A 62 4.45 18.79 6.97
N THR A 63 4.32 19.04 8.27
CA THR A 63 4.18 20.37 8.86
C THR A 63 5.31 20.71 9.84
N THR A 64 6.30 19.83 10.08
CA THR A 64 7.18 19.98 11.27
C THR A 64 8.64 20.34 10.99
N GLY A 65 9.14 20.29 9.75
CA GLY A 65 10.48 20.84 9.44
C GLY A 65 11.68 20.12 10.09
N ASP A 66 11.49 18.91 10.62
CA ASP A 66 12.46 18.18 11.47
C ASP A 66 13.63 17.51 10.73
N LEU A 67 14.02 17.99 9.54
CA LEU A 67 15.00 17.26 8.69
C LEU A 67 16.43 17.81 8.74
N ALA A 68 16.68 18.91 9.46
CA ALA A 68 17.97 19.59 9.45
C ALA A 68 19.09 18.89 10.25
N ASN A 69 18.79 17.87 11.06
CA ASN A 69 19.74 17.38 12.09
C ASN A 69 20.28 15.96 11.90
N PHE A 70 20.11 15.34 10.73
CA PHE A 70 20.51 13.93 10.56
C PHE A 70 21.58 13.76 9.47
N SER A 71 22.84 13.95 9.86
CA SER A 71 24.02 13.54 9.08
C SER A 71 24.81 12.49 9.87
N THR A 72 24.90 11.27 9.34
CA THR A 72 25.81 10.24 9.87
C THR A 72 26.51 9.54 8.71
N PRO A 73 27.82 9.29 8.79
CA PRO A 73 28.58 8.68 7.71
C PRO A 73 28.40 7.16 7.75
N PHE A 74 27.89 6.57 6.67
CA PHE A 74 27.93 5.13 6.46
C PHE A 74 28.47 4.84 5.06
N ASN A 75 29.44 3.95 4.95
CA ASN A 75 30.04 3.55 3.67
C ASN A 75 29.18 2.47 3.03
N LEU A 76 28.32 2.87 2.09
CA LEU A 76 27.76 1.95 1.10
C LEU A 76 28.71 1.87 -0.09
N THR A 77 29.11 0.66 -0.45
CA THR A 77 29.82 0.37 -1.69
C THR A 77 28.92 0.76 -2.87
N GLN A 78 29.13 1.96 -3.40
CA GLN A 78 29.13 2.50 -4.78
C GLN A 78 28.37 1.80 -5.94
N PHE A 79 27.84 0.59 -5.81
CA PHE A 79 27.37 -0.24 -6.93
C PHE A 79 25.85 -0.22 -7.16
N ASP A 80 25.03 0.17 -6.17
CA ASP A 80 23.56 0.03 -6.27
C ASP A 80 22.82 1.29 -6.77
N ALA A 81 23.45 2.47 -6.73
CA ALA A 81 22.78 3.73 -7.05
C ALA A 81 22.73 4.06 -8.56
N GLN A 82 23.50 3.36 -9.39
CA GLN A 82 23.59 3.61 -10.83
C GLN A 82 22.89 2.55 -11.70
N ARG A 83 22.37 1.47 -11.11
CA ARG A 83 21.77 0.40 -11.91
C ARG A 83 20.39 0.84 -12.38
N MET A 84 20.34 1.41 -13.58
CA MET A 84 19.10 1.58 -14.35
C MET A 84 18.44 0.21 -14.44
N ILE A 85 17.28 0.05 -13.80
CA ILE A 85 16.53 -1.19 -13.81
C ILE A 85 16.09 -1.47 -15.25
N ASN A 86 16.40 -2.65 -15.76
CA ASN A 86 16.02 -3.03 -17.10
C ASN A 86 14.71 -3.81 -17.09
N PHE A 87 13.78 -3.39 -17.93
CA PHE A 87 12.59 -4.18 -18.24
C PHE A 87 13.00 -5.37 -19.09
N THR A 88 12.91 -6.57 -18.53
CA THR A 88 13.15 -7.81 -19.28
C THR A 88 11.93 -8.15 -20.15
N TYR A 89 10.74 -7.80 -19.68
CA TYR A 89 9.51 -7.93 -20.45
C TYR A 89 8.51 -6.84 -20.05
N LEU A 90 7.83 -6.28 -21.05
CA LEU A 90 6.68 -5.40 -20.89
C LEU A 90 5.50 -6.01 -21.65
N PRO A 91 4.27 -5.92 -21.11
CA PRO A 91 3.07 -6.35 -21.81
C PRO A 91 2.92 -5.66 -23.17
N ALA A 92 2.42 -6.39 -24.16
CA ALA A 92 2.19 -5.88 -25.50
C ALA A 92 1.18 -4.72 -25.49
N SER A 93 0.13 -4.83 -24.67
CA SER A 93 -0.87 -3.78 -24.48
C SER A 93 -0.40 -2.60 -23.62
N PHE A 94 0.79 -2.66 -23.00
CA PHE A 94 1.26 -1.63 -22.07
C PHE A 94 1.32 -0.24 -22.72
N ALA A 95 1.97 -0.13 -23.88
CA ALA A 95 2.11 1.14 -24.57
C ALA A 95 0.75 1.73 -25.00
N GLU A 96 -0.19 0.90 -25.46
CA GLU A 96 -1.53 1.33 -25.84
C GLU A 96 -2.34 1.80 -24.63
N ASN A 97 -2.30 1.04 -23.53
CA ASN A 97 -3.00 1.37 -22.29
C ASN A 97 -2.45 2.64 -21.61
N CYS A 98 -1.18 2.95 -21.83
CA CYS A 98 -0.51 4.11 -21.26
C CYS A 98 -0.52 5.35 -22.16
N ASN A 99 -0.53 5.17 -23.49
CA ASN A 99 -0.61 6.24 -24.48
C ASN A 99 -2.04 6.45 -24.99
N LEU A 100 -3.00 6.41 -24.08
CA LEU A 100 -4.36 6.82 -24.40
C LEU A 100 -4.32 8.31 -24.72
N GLY A 101 -4.45 8.67 -26.00
CA GLY A 101 -4.53 10.06 -26.44
C GLY A 101 -5.61 10.83 -25.67
N SER A 102 -5.62 12.16 -25.83
CA SER A 102 -6.35 13.17 -25.04
C SER A 102 -7.86 12.98 -24.75
N LYS A 103 -8.48 11.88 -25.20
CA LYS A 103 -9.89 11.53 -24.93
C LYS A 103 -10.10 10.45 -23.87
N HIS A 104 -9.11 9.60 -23.56
CA HIS A 104 -9.27 8.49 -22.59
C HIS A 104 -8.17 8.49 -21.52
N HIS A 105 -8.12 9.49 -20.66
CA HIS A 105 -7.06 9.57 -19.64
C HIS A 105 -7.18 8.43 -18.61
N LEU A 106 -6.19 7.54 -18.59
CA LEU A 106 -6.01 6.54 -17.53
C LEU A 106 -5.95 7.25 -16.17
N ARG A 107 -6.92 6.97 -15.29
CA ARG A 107 -7.01 7.64 -13.99
C ARG A 107 -6.15 6.96 -12.95
N LEU A 108 -6.12 5.63 -12.94
CA LEU A 108 -5.40 4.85 -11.95
C LEU A 108 -4.60 3.73 -12.61
N LEU A 109 -3.27 3.79 -12.50
CA LEU A 109 -2.40 2.66 -12.78
C LEU A 109 -2.15 1.89 -11.47
N VAL A 110 -2.45 0.60 -11.44
CA VAL A 110 -2.22 -0.26 -10.28
C VAL A 110 -1.03 -1.17 -10.57
N LEU A 111 0.00 -1.09 -9.74
CA LEU A 111 1.20 -1.91 -9.82
C LEU A 111 1.26 -2.79 -8.56
N VAL A 112 0.96 -4.08 -8.76
CA VAL A 112 0.95 -5.10 -7.72
C VAL A 112 2.36 -5.68 -7.59
N LEU A 113 2.97 -5.59 -6.41
CA LEU A 113 4.24 -6.28 -6.15
C LEU A 113 3.97 -7.78 -5.94
N SER A 114 4.59 -8.61 -6.78
CA SER A 114 4.46 -10.08 -6.76
C SER A 114 5.82 -10.73 -7.04
N SER A 115 5.99 -12.03 -6.80
CA SER A 115 7.19 -12.79 -7.18
C SER A 115 6.90 -13.80 -8.29
N VAL A 116 7.93 -14.27 -8.99
CA VAL A 116 7.78 -15.23 -10.11
C VAL A 116 6.94 -16.46 -9.72
N GLU A 117 7.10 -16.97 -8.51
CA GLU A 117 6.47 -18.17 -7.98
C GLU A 117 4.97 -17.99 -7.63
N ASN A 118 4.52 -16.76 -7.41
CA ASN A 118 3.20 -16.48 -6.82
C ASN A 118 2.06 -16.41 -7.86
N PHE A 119 2.01 -17.39 -8.77
CA PHE A 119 0.96 -17.51 -9.78
C PHE A 119 -0.45 -17.51 -9.15
N GLU A 120 -0.66 -18.28 -8.08
CA GLU A 120 -1.97 -18.42 -7.45
C GLU A 120 -2.46 -17.12 -6.81
N SER A 121 -1.57 -16.33 -6.21
CA SER A 121 -1.91 -15.01 -5.66
C SER A 121 -2.35 -14.06 -6.76
N ARG A 122 -1.60 -13.99 -7.87
CA ARG A 122 -1.98 -13.19 -9.04
C ARG A 122 -3.31 -13.63 -9.63
N ASN A 123 -3.50 -14.94 -9.80
CA ASN A 123 -4.74 -15.52 -10.31
C ASN A 123 -5.93 -15.21 -9.38
N SER A 124 -5.74 -15.24 -8.06
CA SER A 124 -6.76 -14.85 -7.08
C SER A 124 -7.13 -13.37 -7.22
N ILE A 125 -6.15 -12.48 -7.38
CA ILE A 125 -6.39 -11.05 -7.61
C ILE A 125 -7.21 -10.83 -8.90
N ARG A 126 -6.82 -11.48 -10.01
CA ARG A 126 -7.51 -11.41 -11.31
C ARG A 126 -8.98 -11.83 -11.21
N ASN A 127 -9.27 -12.87 -10.42
CA ASN A 127 -10.63 -13.40 -10.23
C ASN A 127 -11.44 -12.68 -9.14
N LEU A 128 -10.82 -11.71 -8.45
CA LEU A 128 -11.46 -10.95 -7.37
C LEU A 128 -11.53 -9.46 -7.74
N TRP A 129 -10.76 -8.62 -7.07
CA TRP A 129 -10.90 -7.16 -7.15
C TRP A 129 -10.29 -6.56 -8.42
N ALA A 130 -9.49 -7.33 -9.16
CA ALA A 130 -8.97 -6.95 -10.47
C ALA A 130 -9.79 -7.51 -11.65
N ASP A 131 -10.96 -8.11 -11.40
CA ASP A 131 -11.87 -8.58 -12.44
C ASP A 131 -12.69 -7.41 -13.04
N PRO A 132 -12.65 -7.16 -14.36
CA PRO A 132 -13.51 -6.17 -15.02
C PRO A 132 -15.02 -6.42 -14.87
N ALA A 133 -15.45 -7.66 -14.58
CA ALA A 133 -16.84 -7.93 -14.25
C ALA A 133 -17.23 -7.31 -12.89
N GLN A 134 -16.29 -7.27 -11.94
CA GLN A 134 -16.48 -6.76 -10.59
C GLN A 134 -16.12 -5.28 -10.42
N SER A 135 -15.36 -4.69 -11.36
CA SER A 135 -14.87 -3.31 -11.28
C SER A 135 -15.28 -2.48 -12.51
N ARG A 136 -16.09 -1.45 -12.29
CA ARG A 136 -16.52 -0.52 -13.35
C ARG A 136 -15.33 0.26 -13.92
N GLY A 137 -14.41 0.68 -13.06
CA GLY A 137 -13.21 1.41 -13.44
C GLY A 137 -12.30 0.63 -14.39
N LEU A 138 -12.18 -0.69 -14.18
CA LEU A 138 -11.44 -1.57 -15.09
C LEU A 138 -12.21 -1.77 -16.41
N ARG A 139 -13.51 -2.05 -16.33
CA ARG A 139 -14.36 -2.25 -17.51
C ARG A 139 -14.43 -1.05 -18.45
N GLU A 140 -14.43 0.16 -17.89
CA GLU A 140 -14.43 1.42 -18.65
C GLU A 140 -13.03 1.91 -19.05
N GLY A 141 -11.97 1.15 -18.75
CA GLY A 141 -10.59 1.51 -19.06
C GLY A 141 -10.04 2.71 -18.26
N LYS A 142 -10.70 3.09 -17.16
CA LYS A 142 -10.25 4.16 -16.25
C LYS A 142 -9.13 3.70 -15.32
N ALA A 143 -8.99 2.40 -15.13
CA ALA A 143 -7.89 1.79 -14.39
C ALA A 143 -7.28 0.62 -15.16
N LYS A 144 -6.01 0.33 -14.88
CA LYS A 144 -5.27 -0.82 -15.40
C LYS A 144 -4.44 -1.44 -14.27
N VAL A 145 -4.38 -2.76 -14.22
CA VAL A 145 -3.64 -3.52 -13.20
C VAL A 145 -2.51 -4.26 -13.90
N TYR A 146 -1.29 -4.13 -13.37
CA TYR A 146 -0.14 -4.90 -13.78
C TYR A 146 0.57 -5.50 -12.56
N PHE A 147 1.08 -6.72 -12.71
CA PHE A 147 1.91 -7.38 -11.73
C PHE A 147 3.39 -7.10 -12.02
N LEU A 148 4.12 -6.61 -11.03
CA LEU A 148 5.55 -6.32 -11.14
C LEU A 148 6.36 -7.42 -10.45
N VAL A 149 7.17 -8.12 -11.23
CA VAL A 149 8.02 -9.23 -10.77
C VAL A 149 9.51 -8.95 -11.05
N GLY A 150 10.39 -9.47 -10.19
CA GLY A 150 11.85 -9.43 -10.36
C GLY A 150 12.43 -10.75 -10.88
N ASN A 151 13.76 -10.87 -10.80
CA ASN A 151 14.62 -11.99 -11.18
C ASN A 151 14.69 -12.32 -12.68
N GLY A 152 14.25 -11.38 -13.53
CA GLY A 152 14.32 -11.51 -14.98
C GLY A 152 13.61 -12.74 -15.52
N MET A 153 13.97 -13.14 -16.74
CA MET A 153 13.46 -14.33 -17.41
C MET A 153 14.32 -15.58 -17.14
N ASN A 154 14.74 -15.84 -15.88
CA ASN A 154 14.97 -17.22 -15.42
C ASN A 154 13.63 -17.97 -15.30
N ALA A 155 12.77 -17.73 -16.30
CA ALA A 155 11.36 -17.94 -16.33
C ALA A 155 11.14 -19.43 -16.47
N THR A 156 10.69 -20.01 -15.36
CA THR A 156 9.95 -21.25 -15.38
C THR A 156 8.94 -21.20 -16.55
N GLU A 157 8.79 -22.30 -17.27
CA GLU A 157 7.84 -22.36 -18.41
C GLU A 157 6.41 -21.93 -18.01
N GLN A 158 6.09 -22.04 -16.72
CA GLN A 158 4.89 -21.49 -16.11
C GLN A 158 4.77 -19.97 -16.25
N LEU A 159 5.80 -19.18 -15.87
CA LEU A 159 5.75 -17.72 -15.99
C LEU A 159 5.63 -17.30 -17.46
N LYS A 160 6.35 -17.95 -18.38
CA LYS A 160 6.27 -17.63 -19.82
C LYS A 160 4.86 -17.87 -20.36
N THR A 161 4.25 -19.00 -19.96
CA THR A 161 2.87 -19.32 -20.31
C THR A 161 1.89 -18.30 -19.73
N GLU A 162 2.07 -17.91 -18.47
CA GLU A 162 1.24 -16.91 -17.82
C GLU A 162 1.33 -15.54 -18.51
N ILE A 163 2.55 -15.06 -18.79
CA ILE A 163 2.81 -13.81 -19.50
C ILE A 163 2.05 -13.80 -20.83
N LYS A 164 2.19 -14.86 -21.64
CA LYS A 164 1.52 -14.98 -22.94
C LYS A 164 -0.01 -15.02 -22.82
N LYS A 165 -0.53 -15.57 -21.72
CA LYS A 165 -1.97 -15.76 -21.52
C LYS A 165 -2.66 -14.47 -21.09
N TYR A 166 -2.07 -13.70 -20.17
CA TYR A 166 -2.76 -12.60 -19.50
C TYR A 166 -2.30 -11.19 -19.91
N ASP A 167 -1.12 -11.03 -20.50
CA ASP A 167 -0.58 -9.73 -20.93
C ASP A 167 -0.65 -8.63 -19.83
N ASP A 168 -0.40 -9.01 -18.57
CA ASP A 168 -0.54 -8.14 -17.40
C ASP A 168 0.66 -8.21 -16.44
N ILE A 169 1.79 -8.77 -16.89
CA ILE A 169 3.00 -8.94 -16.07
C ILE A 169 4.14 -8.08 -16.63
N ILE A 170 4.73 -7.26 -15.78
CA ILE A 170 5.94 -6.49 -16.01
C ILE A 170 7.10 -7.21 -15.33
N VAL A 171 8.15 -7.53 -16.07
CA VAL A 171 9.32 -8.26 -15.57
C VAL A 171 10.55 -7.36 -15.60
N THR A 172 11.28 -7.30 -14.50
CA THR A 172 12.55 -6.56 -14.40
C THR A 172 13.71 -7.49 -14.07
N ASP A 173 14.93 -7.04 -14.37
CA ASP A 173 16.17 -7.76 -14.05
C ASP A 173 16.59 -7.65 -12.57
N THR A 174 15.71 -7.13 -11.71
CA THR A 174 16.01 -6.82 -10.30
C THR A 174 15.88 -8.05 -9.42
N PRO A 175 16.74 -8.27 -8.42
CA PRO A 175 16.60 -9.44 -7.57
C PRO A 175 15.28 -9.47 -6.78
N ASP A 176 14.56 -10.58 -6.82
CA ASP A 176 13.26 -10.74 -6.16
C ASP A 176 13.43 -11.35 -4.76
N ASN A 177 13.67 -10.48 -3.77
CA ASN A 177 13.59 -10.84 -2.37
C ASN A 177 13.16 -9.63 -1.54
N TYR A 178 12.72 -9.87 -0.30
CA TYR A 178 12.17 -8.84 0.58
C TYR A 178 13.13 -7.64 0.77
N MET A 179 14.43 -7.90 0.87
CA MET A 179 15.45 -6.85 1.08
C MET A 179 15.64 -5.95 -0.15
N ASN A 180 15.22 -6.42 -1.33
CA ASN A 180 15.40 -5.78 -2.63
C ASN A 180 14.10 -5.19 -3.19
N LEU A 181 13.04 -5.15 -2.39
CA LEU A 181 11.77 -4.52 -2.73
C LEU A 181 11.89 -3.03 -3.10
N VAL A 182 12.96 -2.36 -2.65
CA VAL A 182 13.32 -0.99 -3.07
C VAL A 182 13.41 -0.86 -4.59
N TYR A 183 13.94 -1.85 -5.29
CA TYR A 183 14.06 -1.80 -6.73
C TYR A 183 12.69 -1.80 -7.41
N LYS A 184 11.75 -2.61 -6.92
CA LYS A 184 10.39 -2.61 -7.45
C LYS A 184 9.68 -1.27 -7.22
N VAL A 185 9.89 -0.64 -6.05
CA VAL A 185 9.35 0.70 -5.79
C VAL A 185 9.95 1.74 -6.73
N PHE A 186 11.26 1.68 -6.99
CA PHE A 186 11.89 2.55 -7.97
C PHE A 186 11.32 2.34 -9.38
N THR A 187 11.10 1.08 -9.80
CA THR A 187 10.44 0.76 -11.07
C THR A 187 9.04 1.37 -11.14
N ILE A 188 8.25 1.29 -10.05
CA ILE A 188 6.93 1.92 -9.97
C ILE A 188 7.02 3.42 -10.19
N LEU A 189 7.97 4.09 -9.55
CA LEU A 189 8.18 5.53 -9.73
C LEU A 189 8.56 5.86 -11.18
N HIS A 190 9.48 5.11 -11.77
CA HIS A 190 9.92 5.33 -13.15
C HIS A 190 8.78 5.10 -14.15
N ILE A 191 7.99 4.03 -13.98
CA ILE A 191 6.79 3.79 -14.78
C ILE A 191 5.82 4.98 -14.66
N ALA A 192 5.51 5.40 -13.43
CA ALA A 192 4.56 6.48 -13.16
C ALA A 192 5.00 7.84 -13.73
N ALA A 193 6.30 8.13 -13.65
CA ALA A 193 6.87 9.39 -14.08
C ALA A 193 6.97 9.47 -15.61
N ASP A 194 7.56 8.44 -16.23
CA ASP A 194 8.15 8.54 -17.56
C ASP A 194 7.49 7.65 -18.60
N LEU A 195 6.97 6.48 -18.21
CA LEU A 195 6.47 5.47 -19.16
C LEU A 195 4.95 5.44 -19.31
N CYS A 196 4.21 5.72 -18.23
CA CYS A 196 2.76 5.58 -18.20
C CYS A 196 2.07 6.78 -17.51
N PRO A 197 1.72 7.83 -18.28
CA PRO A 197 1.10 9.03 -17.73
C PRO A 197 -0.35 8.75 -17.27
N SER A 198 -0.50 8.39 -16.01
CA SER A 198 -1.79 8.26 -15.32
C SER A 198 -1.98 9.37 -14.28
N SER A 199 -3.21 9.65 -13.86
CA SER A 199 -3.45 10.66 -12.80
C SER A 199 -2.90 10.21 -11.44
N PHE A 200 -3.09 8.91 -11.14
CA PHE A 200 -2.63 8.26 -9.92
C PHE A 200 -1.96 6.94 -10.23
N VAL A 201 -0.98 6.58 -9.40
CA VAL A 201 -0.36 5.25 -9.38
C VAL A 201 -0.53 4.64 -8.00
N LEU A 202 -1.14 3.46 -7.94
CA LEU A 202 -1.24 2.65 -6.73
C LEU A 202 -0.11 1.62 -6.73
N LYS A 203 0.73 1.67 -5.70
CA LYS A 203 1.55 0.53 -5.28
C LYS A 203 0.72 -0.31 -4.33
N VAL A 204 0.67 -1.62 -4.54
CA VAL A 204 -0.05 -2.54 -3.64
C VAL A 204 0.67 -3.89 -3.56
N ASP A 205 0.67 -4.52 -2.38
CA ASP A 205 1.16 -5.90 -2.23
C ASP A 205 0.10 -6.90 -2.69
N GLU A 206 0.52 -8.09 -3.12
CA GLU A 206 -0.38 -9.13 -3.61
C GLU A 206 -1.28 -9.77 -2.53
N ASP A 207 -1.04 -9.49 -1.24
CA ASP A 207 -1.86 -9.92 -0.11
C ASP A 207 -2.87 -8.84 0.34
N VAL A 208 -3.06 -7.80 -0.47
CA VAL A 208 -3.99 -6.69 -0.19
C VAL A 208 -5.16 -6.69 -1.17
N VAL A 209 -6.35 -6.36 -0.65
CA VAL A 209 -7.55 -6.10 -1.45
C VAL A 209 -7.75 -4.59 -1.57
N PHE A 210 -7.96 -4.10 -2.79
CA PHE A 210 -8.18 -2.68 -3.06
C PHE A 210 -9.50 -2.43 -3.80
N ASN A 211 -10.27 -1.44 -3.35
CA ASN A 211 -11.52 -1.05 -4.02
C ASN A 211 -11.26 0.07 -5.04
N ILE A 212 -11.03 -0.33 -6.29
CA ILE A 212 -10.74 0.56 -7.43
C ILE A 212 -11.88 1.57 -7.65
N ASP A 213 -13.13 1.12 -7.60
CA ASP A 213 -14.28 1.96 -7.91
C ASP A 213 -14.51 3.03 -6.84
N ARG A 214 -14.36 2.68 -5.55
CA ARG A 214 -14.42 3.64 -4.44
C ARG A 214 -13.33 4.69 -4.56
N PHE A 215 -12.10 4.29 -4.92
CA PHE A 215 -11.01 5.24 -5.14
C PHE A 215 -11.31 6.19 -6.29
N ILE A 216 -11.71 5.67 -7.46
CA ILE A 216 -12.03 6.49 -8.64
C ILE A 216 -13.19 7.45 -8.35
N ALA A 217 -14.21 7.03 -7.60
CA ALA A 217 -15.33 7.87 -7.20
C ALA A 217 -14.91 9.04 -6.28
N GLY A 218 -13.82 8.87 -5.52
CA GLY A 218 -13.24 9.90 -4.66
C GLY A 218 -12.31 10.91 -5.37
N ILE A 219 -12.04 10.73 -6.66
CA ILE A 219 -11.18 11.66 -7.40
C ILE A 219 -11.89 13.01 -7.55
N HIS A 220 -11.17 14.10 -7.28
CA HIS A 220 -11.61 15.50 -7.19
C HIS A 220 -12.46 15.87 -5.96
N THR A 221 -12.77 14.92 -5.08
CA THR A 221 -13.47 15.19 -3.81
C THR A 221 -12.59 14.88 -2.61
N THR A 222 -11.92 13.73 -2.63
CA THR A 222 -11.00 13.26 -1.60
C THR A 222 -9.56 13.22 -2.12
N PHE A 223 -9.36 12.84 -3.39
CA PHE A 223 -8.06 12.66 -4.02
C PHE A 223 -7.87 13.67 -5.16
N PHE A 224 -6.79 14.44 -5.11
CA PHE A 224 -6.57 15.59 -6.00
C PHE A 224 -5.37 15.36 -6.94
N PRO A 225 -5.59 15.03 -8.22
CA PRO A 225 -4.52 14.64 -9.15
C PRO A 225 -3.56 15.78 -9.52
N GLU A 226 -4.02 17.03 -9.40
CA GLU A 226 -3.23 18.24 -9.67
C GLU A 226 -2.23 18.57 -8.55
N LYS A 227 -2.31 17.88 -7.40
CA LYS A 227 -1.38 18.03 -6.30
C LYS A 227 -0.23 17.04 -6.44
N ALA A 228 0.90 17.36 -5.84
CA ALA A 228 1.92 16.37 -5.55
C ALA A 228 1.60 15.84 -4.14
N ASP A 229 0.90 14.72 -4.02
CA ASP A 229 0.46 14.12 -2.74
C ASP A 229 0.69 12.59 -2.74
N VAL A 230 0.85 12.04 -1.53
CA VAL A 230 0.80 10.60 -1.24
C VAL A 230 -0.39 10.31 -0.33
N TYR A 231 -1.22 9.36 -0.72
CA TYR A 231 -2.41 8.92 0.04
C TYR A 231 -2.18 7.50 0.56
N CYS A 232 -2.26 7.32 1.88
CA CYS A 232 -1.85 6.08 2.52
C CYS A 232 -2.37 5.98 3.96
N ARG A 233 -2.20 4.81 4.57
CA ARG A 233 -2.29 4.69 6.04
C ARG A 233 -0.97 5.14 6.66
N VAL A 234 -0.98 6.19 7.47
CA VAL A 234 0.26 6.69 8.09
C VAL A 234 0.53 5.96 9.42
N TRP A 235 1.76 5.54 9.60
CA TRP A 235 2.30 5.09 10.87
C TRP A 235 3.03 6.23 11.55
N HIS A 236 2.70 6.49 12.81
CA HIS A 236 3.29 7.57 13.58
C HIS A 236 4.21 7.02 14.67
N LYS A 237 5.40 7.61 14.77
CA LYS A 237 6.38 7.37 15.86
C LYS A 237 6.61 5.87 16.15
N MET A 238 6.64 5.04 15.12
CA MET A 238 6.90 3.61 15.29
C MET A 238 8.31 3.41 15.80
N GLN A 239 8.49 2.54 16.80
CA GLN A 239 9.81 2.24 17.33
C GLN A 239 10.51 1.18 16.47
N PRO A 240 11.81 1.35 16.18
CA PRO A 240 12.61 0.33 15.51
C PRO A 240 12.64 -0.96 16.34
N LYS A 241 12.49 -2.10 15.66
CA LYS A 241 12.61 -3.40 16.34
C LYS A 241 14.09 -3.68 16.58
N ARG A 242 14.50 -3.66 17.85
CA ARG A 242 15.91 -3.87 18.26
C ARG A 242 16.24 -5.32 18.61
N ASN A 243 15.26 -6.22 18.63
CA ASN A 243 15.52 -7.64 18.84
C ASN A 243 15.97 -8.30 17.53
N ALA A 244 17.18 -8.87 17.51
CA ALA A 244 17.80 -9.50 16.35
C ALA A 244 16.99 -10.68 15.76
N THR A 245 16.13 -11.32 16.55
CA THR A 245 15.27 -12.42 16.06
C THR A 245 13.97 -11.94 15.43
N HIS A 246 13.65 -10.64 15.53
CA HIS A 246 12.45 -10.09 14.94
C HIS A 246 12.61 -9.97 13.42
N LYS A 247 11.59 -10.36 12.65
CA LYS A 247 11.56 -10.22 11.18
C LYS A 247 11.83 -8.81 10.61
N TRP A 248 11.76 -7.79 11.47
CA TRP A 248 11.90 -6.38 11.12
C TRP A 248 13.03 -5.72 11.93
N TYR A 249 13.96 -6.54 12.43
CA TYR A 249 15.10 -6.08 13.20
C TYR A 249 15.88 -5.00 12.44
N ILE A 250 16.24 -3.93 13.13
CA ILE A 250 17.20 -2.92 12.65
C ILE A 250 18.19 -2.61 13.75
N SER A 251 19.48 -2.66 13.42
CA SER A 251 20.53 -2.33 14.36
C SER A 251 20.61 -0.81 14.59
N VAL A 252 21.27 -0.38 15.67
CA VAL A 252 21.45 1.05 15.97
C VAL A 252 22.33 1.71 14.91
N GLU A 253 23.30 0.98 14.36
CA GLU A 253 24.18 1.44 13.28
C GLU A 253 23.40 1.68 11.99
N GLN A 254 22.37 0.88 11.72
CA GLN A 254 21.50 1.07 10.54
C GLN A 254 20.49 2.21 10.73
N PHE A 255 20.03 2.43 11.96
CA PHE A 255 19.15 3.54 12.31
C PHE A 255 19.30 3.88 13.79
N ALA A 256 19.90 5.03 14.09
CA ALA A 256 20.20 5.44 15.47
C ALA A 256 18.99 6.03 16.21
N GLY A 257 17.93 6.42 15.51
CA GLY A 257 16.77 7.07 16.13
C GLY A 257 15.93 6.12 17.00
N ASP A 258 15.27 6.67 18.02
CA ASP A 258 14.40 5.91 18.92
C ASP A 258 12.98 5.71 18.37
N ALA A 259 12.59 6.50 17.38
CA ALA A 259 11.35 6.37 16.65
C ALA A 259 11.57 6.74 15.19
N TYR A 260 10.89 6.02 14.29
CA TYR A 260 10.85 6.39 12.89
C TYR A 260 10.05 7.69 12.69
N PRO A 261 10.43 8.51 11.71
CA PRO A 261 9.55 9.54 11.17
C PRO A 261 8.21 8.95 10.72
N ASN A 262 7.19 9.79 10.61
CA ASN A 262 5.89 9.34 10.10
C ASN A 262 6.02 8.78 8.68
N PHE A 263 5.33 7.67 8.41
CA PHE A 263 5.55 6.91 7.17
C PHE A 263 4.29 6.08 6.76
N CYS A 264 3.92 6.11 5.47
CA CYS A 264 2.80 5.43 4.80
C CYS A 264 2.81 3.89 4.68
N SER A 265 2.20 3.10 5.57
CA SER A 265 2.13 1.61 5.50
C SER A 265 2.56 0.95 4.19
N GLY A 266 3.62 0.13 4.26
CA GLY A 266 4.21 -0.50 3.09
C GLY A 266 3.28 -1.41 2.29
N SER A 267 2.14 -1.82 2.84
CA SER A 267 1.14 -2.68 2.17
C SER A 267 0.56 -2.04 0.91
N SER A 268 0.21 -0.75 0.97
CA SER A 268 -0.34 -0.01 -0.16
C SER A 268 -0.27 1.49 0.03
N TYR A 269 -0.04 2.21 -1.07
CA TYR A 269 -0.16 3.67 -1.12
C TYR A 269 -0.43 4.16 -2.53
N VAL A 270 -1.13 5.28 -2.64
CA VAL A 270 -1.44 5.94 -3.92
C VAL A 270 -0.62 7.21 -4.04
N LEU A 271 0.08 7.34 -5.16
CA LEU A 271 0.85 8.52 -5.53
C LEU A 271 0.10 9.29 -6.62
N THR A 272 0.09 10.61 -6.56
CA THR A 272 -0.16 11.40 -7.77
C THR A 272 1.04 11.33 -8.70
N ARG A 273 0.85 11.55 -10.01
CA ARG A 273 1.97 11.59 -10.96
C ARG A 273 3.05 12.60 -10.56
N GLN A 274 2.65 13.76 -10.06
CA GLN A 274 3.60 14.79 -9.62
C GLN A 274 4.41 14.33 -8.40
N ALA A 275 3.77 13.64 -7.45
CA ALA A 275 4.48 13.03 -6.33
C ALA A 275 5.49 11.99 -6.85
N ALA A 276 5.07 11.08 -7.73
CA ALA A 276 5.96 10.06 -8.28
C ALA A 276 7.21 10.65 -8.98
N ARG A 277 7.03 11.70 -9.80
CA ARG A 277 8.15 12.41 -10.45
C ARG A 277 9.09 13.07 -9.43
N LYS A 278 8.52 13.77 -8.44
CA LYS A 278 9.29 14.42 -7.38
C LYS A 278 10.10 13.39 -6.58
N LEU A 279 9.48 12.26 -6.22
CA LEU A 279 10.13 11.13 -5.53
C LEU A 279 11.25 10.51 -6.38
N LEU A 280 11.01 10.26 -7.67
CA LEU A 280 12.00 9.69 -8.59
C LEU A 280 13.24 10.58 -8.70
N ASN A 281 13.05 11.89 -8.88
CA ASN A 281 14.15 12.83 -8.94
C ASN A 281 14.98 12.83 -7.66
N TYR A 282 14.34 12.78 -6.49
CA TYR A 282 15.09 12.63 -5.25
C TYR A 282 15.82 11.31 -5.14
N THR A 283 15.27 10.19 -5.61
CA THR A 283 16.01 8.92 -5.58
C THR A 283 17.26 8.94 -6.47
N HIS A 284 17.27 9.72 -7.55
CA HIS A 284 18.45 9.93 -8.37
C HIS A 284 19.49 10.87 -7.73
N LEU A 285 19.02 11.86 -6.96
CA LEU A 285 19.86 12.91 -6.36
C LEU A 285 20.36 12.55 -4.96
N ALA A 286 19.60 11.74 -4.22
CA ALA A 286 19.89 11.39 -2.84
C ALA A 286 20.86 10.21 -2.79
N HIS A 287 22.13 10.53 -2.56
CA HIS A 287 23.11 9.59 -2.00
C HIS A 287 22.78 9.19 -0.54
N ASP A 288 21.71 9.74 0.04
CA ASP A 288 21.37 9.59 1.46
C ASP A 288 20.75 8.23 1.79
N ILE A 289 21.56 7.47 2.50
CA ILE A 289 21.36 6.11 3.00
C ILE A 289 20.09 5.96 3.84
N GLN A 290 19.60 7.02 4.49
CA GLN A 290 18.38 6.94 5.30
C GLN A 290 17.11 6.83 4.46
N VAL A 291 17.05 7.54 3.32
CA VAL A 291 15.96 7.37 2.36
C VAL A 291 16.00 5.94 1.81
N ILE A 292 17.20 5.45 1.50
CA ILE A 292 17.40 4.07 1.03
C ILE A 292 17.10 3.02 2.11
N VAL A 293 17.41 3.23 3.40
CA VAL A 293 17.14 2.28 4.50
C VAL A 293 15.65 2.24 4.85
N ILE A 294 14.97 3.40 4.83
CA ILE A 294 13.51 3.48 5.02
C ILE A 294 12.77 2.87 3.80
N ILE A 295 13.28 3.07 2.58
CA ILE A 295 12.78 2.42 1.37
C ILE A 295 13.14 0.90 1.35
N ARG A 296 14.33 0.48 1.81
CA ARG A 296 14.84 -0.91 1.80
C ARG A 296 14.10 -1.86 2.76
N ARG A 297 13.52 -1.36 3.85
CA ARG A 297 12.87 -2.24 4.85
C ARG A 297 11.43 -1.92 5.21
N PHE A 298 10.93 -0.73 4.92
CA PHE A 298 9.59 -0.34 5.36
C PHE A 298 8.70 0.28 4.29
N HIS A 299 9.13 0.29 3.02
CA HIS A 299 8.26 0.64 1.90
C HIS A 299 7.64 2.04 1.98
N ILE A 300 8.34 3.04 2.53
CA ILE A 300 7.84 4.41 2.54
C ILE A 300 8.87 5.45 2.13
N PHE A 301 8.39 6.38 1.30
CA PHE A 301 8.97 7.68 1.10
C PHE A 301 8.72 8.64 2.26
N LYS A 302 9.81 9.21 2.77
CA LYS A 302 9.81 10.52 3.40
C LYS A 302 9.90 11.56 2.28
N ILE A 303 8.79 12.17 1.87
CA ILE A 303 8.84 13.47 1.18
C ILE A 303 7.76 14.37 1.75
N SER A 304 8.21 15.38 2.48
CA SER A 304 7.51 16.64 2.63
C SER A 304 7.41 17.29 1.26
N LEU A 305 6.20 17.32 0.69
CA LEU A 305 5.97 17.92 -0.63
C LEU A 305 6.05 19.46 -0.57
N ASP A 306 6.03 20.04 0.62
CA ASP A 306 6.26 21.47 0.87
C ASP A 306 7.78 21.84 0.81
N PHE A 307 8.69 20.87 0.71
CA PHE A 307 10.14 21.10 0.51
C PHE A 307 10.57 21.17 -0.96
N LEU A 308 9.67 20.83 -1.89
CA LEU A 308 9.95 20.67 -3.31
C LEU A 308 9.67 21.89 -4.17
N ASP A 309 9.18 22.97 -3.54
CA ASP A 309 8.86 24.24 -4.19
C ASP A 309 9.87 25.35 -3.81
N LYS A 310 11.04 24.97 -3.26
CA LYS A 310 12.18 25.87 -3.02
C LYS A 310 13.42 25.42 -3.76
#